data_AF-W9HLI7-F1
#
_entry.id   AF-W9HLI7-F1
#
_cell.length_a   1.000
_cell.length_b   1.000
_cell.length_c   1.000
_cell.angle_alpha   90.00
_cell.angle_beta   90.00
_cell.angle_gamma   90.00
#
_symmetry.space_group_name_H-M   'P 1'
#
loop_
_entity.id
_entity.type
_entity.pdbx_description
1 polymer ?
#
loop_
_entity_poly.entity_id
_entity_poly.type
_entity_poly.pdbx_seq_one_letter_code
_entity_poly.pdbx_strand_id
1 'polypeptide(L)'
;MSEIKIKKIDVFQLDMLYSGGIYYLSGGREYPSFDGTFVRITTDNGLEGWGESTPFGANFIASHALGVRAGIAEIVPKLIGLDPRRVDRINDVMDDALMGHEHAKAALDVACWDIFGKSTGLPVCELLGGRTDMKLPIITSLVVKRPGEMRTHVEEYRQKGFRGFSVKVGGEAVVDAARIVEAMKDKKPDEWFVVDANGGLTVEDALRMLRLLPEGLDFY
;
A
#
# COMPACT_ATOMS: atom_id res chain seq x y z
N MET A 1 -34.79 5.47 4.45
CA MET A 1 -33.50 5.67 5.15
C MET A 1 -33.36 7.16 5.44
N SER A 2 -32.89 7.55 6.62
CA SER A 2 -32.63 8.96 6.92
C SER A 2 -31.60 9.53 5.92
N GLU A 3 -31.80 10.80 5.57
CA GLU A 3 -30.81 11.58 4.82
C GLU A 3 -29.57 11.75 5.71
N ILE A 4 -28.38 11.53 5.15
CA ILE A 4 -27.10 11.72 5.84
C ILE A 4 -26.22 12.58 4.94
N LYS A 5 -25.57 13.58 5.52
CA LYS A 5 -24.75 14.55 4.78
C LYS A 5 -23.41 14.75 5.44
N ILE A 6 -22.36 14.90 4.64
CA ILE A 6 -21.04 15.33 5.11
C ILE A 6 -21.16 16.73 5.70
N LYS A 7 -20.86 16.87 6.99
CA LYS A 7 -20.92 18.15 7.72
C LYS A 7 -19.54 18.76 7.88
N LYS A 8 -18.51 17.93 8.06
CA LYS A 8 -17.14 18.35 8.36
C LYS A 8 -16.15 17.32 7.85
N ILE A 9 -14.98 17.79 7.41
CA ILE A 9 -13.82 16.95 7.11
C ILE A 9 -12.62 17.52 7.86
N ASP A 10 -12.03 16.72 8.75
CA ASP A 10 -10.80 17.02 9.47
C ASP A 10 -9.63 16.27 8.83
N VAL A 11 -8.47 16.92 8.73
CA VAL A 11 -7.24 16.32 8.20
C VAL A 11 -6.17 16.35 9.29
N PHE A 12 -5.54 15.21 9.54
CA PHE A 12 -4.50 15.03 10.52
C PHE A 12 -3.21 14.57 9.85
N GLN A 13 -2.09 14.96 10.44
CA GLN A 13 -0.76 14.53 10.04
C GLN A 13 -0.14 13.74 11.20
N LEU A 14 0.51 12.63 10.89
CA LEU A 14 1.25 11.84 11.86
C LEU A 14 2.55 11.30 11.25
N ASP A 15 3.65 11.53 11.96
CA ASP A 15 4.93 10.88 11.64
C ASP A 15 4.94 9.44 12.18
N MET A 16 4.90 8.48 11.26
CA MET A 16 4.93 7.06 11.59
C MET A 16 6.37 6.54 11.52
N LEU A 17 6.99 6.33 12.68
CA LEU A 17 8.33 5.76 12.77
C LEU A 17 8.35 4.34 12.21
N TYR A 18 9.36 4.02 11.40
CA TYR A 18 9.52 2.67 10.87
C TYR A 18 9.96 1.71 11.98
N SER A 19 9.22 0.61 12.15
CA SER A 19 9.43 -0.35 13.25
C SER A 19 10.81 -1.00 13.29
N GLY A 20 11.49 -1.11 12.13
CA GLY A 20 12.85 -1.64 12.01
C GLY A 20 13.95 -0.58 12.11
N GLY A 21 13.65 0.63 12.58
CA GLY A 21 14.58 1.75 12.61
C GLY A 21 14.64 2.46 11.25
N ILE A 22 15.37 1.89 10.30
CA ILE A 22 15.47 2.43 8.93
C ILE A 22 15.07 1.34 7.94
N TYR A 23 14.16 1.65 7.02
CA TYR A 23 13.81 0.77 5.92
C TYR A 23 14.73 1.01 4.73
N TYR A 24 15.50 -0.01 4.35
CA TYR A 24 16.47 0.04 3.25
C TYR A 24 15.91 -0.60 1.98
N LEU A 25 16.04 0.11 0.86
CA LEU A 25 15.63 -0.32 -0.47
C LEU A 25 16.79 -0.27 -1.47
N SER A 26 16.57 -0.86 -2.64
CA SER A 26 17.50 -0.79 -3.77
C SER A 26 17.84 0.66 -4.13
N GLY A 27 19.04 0.92 -4.64
CA GLY A 27 19.49 2.28 -4.97
C GLY A 27 19.86 3.16 -3.77
N GLY A 28 20.10 2.58 -2.58
CA GLY A 28 20.56 3.31 -1.40
C GLY A 28 19.47 4.16 -0.72
N ARG A 29 18.20 3.82 -0.93
CA ARG A 29 17.06 4.56 -0.38
C ARG A 29 16.78 4.13 1.06
N GLU A 30 16.55 5.11 1.93
CA GLU A 30 16.37 4.94 3.36
C GLU A 30 15.14 5.69 3.85
N TYR A 31 14.29 5.02 4.64
CA TYR A 31 13.08 5.60 5.22
C TYR A 31 13.03 5.34 6.73
N PRO A 32 13.34 6.35 7.57
CA PRO A 32 13.21 6.23 9.03
C PRO A 32 11.78 6.43 9.53
N SER A 33 10.96 7.14 8.75
CA SER A 33 9.55 7.40 9.05
C SER A 33 8.75 7.61 7.77
N PHE A 34 7.43 7.56 7.91
CA PHE A 34 6.46 7.89 6.86
C PHE A 34 5.53 9.00 7.35
N ASP A 35 5.36 10.03 6.52
CA ASP A 35 4.44 11.14 6.78
C ASP A 35 3.02 10.72 6.38
N GLY A 36 2.25 10.26 7.37
CA GLY A 36 0.89 9.78 7.20
C GLY A 36 -0.14 10.90 7.20
N THR A 37 -1.14 10.78 6.33
CA THR A 37 -2.29 11.69 6.29
C THR A 37 -3.57 10.92 6.62
N PHE A 38 -4.25 11.35 7.68
CA PHE A 38 -5.50 10.75 8.14
C PHE A 38 -6.64 11.73 7.94
N VAL A 39 -7.77 11.23 7.48
CA VAL A 39 -9.00 11.99 7.28
C VAL A 39 -10.07 11.47 8.22
N ARG A 40 -10.79 12.39 8.86
CA ARG A 40 -12.06 12.10 9.52
C ARG A 40 -13.18 12.88 8.86
N ILE A 41 -14.17 12.17 8.33
CA ILE A 41 -15.42 12.76 7.85
C ILE A 41 -16.46 12.65 8.97
N THR A 42 -17.08 13.77 9.34
CA THR A 42 -18.20 13.80 10.29
C THR A 42 -19.47 14.19 9.56
N THR A 43 -20.53 13.43 9.78
CA THR A 43 -21.84 13.64 9.16
C THR A 43 -22.79 14.45 10.04
N ASP A 44 -23.88 14.96 9.45
CA ASP A 44 -24.90 15.75 10.14
C ASP A 44 -25.63 15.00 11.27
N ASN A 45 -25.73 13.67 11.17
CA ASN A 45 -26.27 12.81 12.21
C ASN A 45 -25.23 12.33 13.24
N GLY A 46 -23.98 12.79 13.13
CA GLY A 46 -22.90 12.51 14.08
C GLY A 46 -22.08 11.25 13.81
N LEU A 47 -22.34 10.48 12.75
CA LEU A 47 -21.42 9.40 12.36
C LEU A 47 -20.08 9.97 11.90
N GLU A 48 -19.00 9.28 12.28
CA GLU A 48 -17.64 9.57 11.86
C GLU A 48 -17.06 8.42 11.05
N GLY A 49 -16.37 8.74 9.95
CA GLY A 49 -15.63 7.82 9.11
C GLY A 49 -14.16 8.19 9.03
N TRP A 50 -13.29 7.19 9.05
CA TRP A 50 -11.84 7.37 8.98
C TRP A 50 -11.24 6.78 7.72
N GLY A 51 -10.29 7.50 7.14
CA GLY A 51 -9.48 7.02 6.02
C GLY A 51 -8.05 7.51 6.13
N GLU A 52 -7.13 6.82 5.47
CA GLU A 52 -5.70 7.09 5.52
C GLU A 52 -5.13 7.08 4.10
N SER A 53 -4.16 7.97 3.84
CA SER A 53 -3.26 7.87 2.70
C SER A 53 -1.84 8.22 3.14
N THR A 54 -0.97 7.22 3.09
CA THR A 54 0.44 7.32 3.49
C THR A 54 1.32 6.88 2.31
N PRO A 55 1.78 7.81 1.48
CA PRO A 55 2.72 7.50 0.40
C PRO A 55 4.03 6.93 0.94
N PHE A 56 4.60 5.97 0.22
CA PHE A 56 5.91 5.41 0.51
C PHE A 56 7.02 6.34 0.00
N GLY A 57 7.21 7.47 0.69
CA GLY A 57 8.05 8.56 0.20
C GLY A 57 7.50 9.19 -1.08
N ALA A 58 8.39 9.64 -1.97
CA ALA A 58 8.04 10.35 -3.21
C ALA A 58 8.64 9.74 -4.49
N ASN A 59 9.17 8.51 -4.42
CA ASN A 59 10.16 8.04 -5.39
C ASN A 59 9.66 6.95 -6.34
N PHE A 60 8.70 6.13 -5.91
CA PHE A 60 8.24 4.98 -6.71
C PHE A 60 7.05 5.29 -7.62
N ILE A 61 6.22 6.22 -7.20
CA ILE A 61 5.05 6.69 -7.93
C ILE A 61 4.96 8.20 -7.74
N ALA A 62 4.24 8.89 -8.63
CA ALA A 62 4.00 10.32 -8.56
C ALA A 62 3.01 10.67 -7.42
N SER A 63 3.48 10.54 -6.18
CA SER A 63 2.72 10.79 -4.95
C SER A 63 3.66 11.16 -3.82
N HIS A 64 3.26 12.08 -2.95
CA HIS A 64 3.98 12.45 -1.74
C HIS A 64 3.02 13.06 -0.72
N ALA A 65 3.34 12.99 0.57
CA ALA A 65 2.42 13.35 1.66
C ALA A 65 1.91 14.81 1.59
N LEU A 66 2.76 15.76 1.18
CA LEU A 66 2.34 17.15 0.95
C LEU A 66 1.30 17.26 -0.19
N GLY A 67 1.46 16.46 -1.25
CA GLY A 67 0.56 16.41 -2.40
C GLY A 67 -0.80 15.79 -2.03
N VAL A 68 -0.79 14.77 -1.15
CA VAL A 68 -2.02 14.21 -0.55
C VAL A 68 -2.81 15.31 0.16
N ARG A 69 -2.18 16.03 1.09
CA ARG A 69 -2.87 17.08 1.87
C ARG A 69 -3.32 18.26 1.00
N ALA A 70 -2.52 18.67 0.03
CA ALA A 70 -2.89 19.71 -0.92
C ALA A 70 -4.09 19.30 -1.77
N GLY A 71 -4.09 18.08 -2.33
CA GLY A 71 -5.22 17.57 -3.11
C GLY A 71 -6.50 17.44 -2.29
N ILE A 72 -6.40 16.99 -1.02
CA ILE A 72 -7.54 16.96 -0.11
C ILE A 72 -8.11 18.38 0.10
N ALA A 73 -7.25 19.38 0.30
CA ALA A 73 -7.70 20.76 0.51
C ALA A 73 -8.52 21.32 -0.68
N GLU A 74 -8.18 20.95 -1.92
CA GLU A 74 -8.93 21.33 -3.12
C GLU A 74 -10.28 20.60 -3.23
N ILE A 75 -10.33 19.33 -2.82
CA ILE A 75 -11.52 18.48 -2.97
C ILE A 75 -12.58 18.77 -1.89
N VAL A 76 -12.17 18.96 -0.63
CA VAL A 76 -13.06 19.05 0.53
C VAL A 76 -14.25 20.02 0.35
N PRO A 77 -14.09 21.24 -0.19
CA PRO A 77 -15.20 22.17 -0.37
C PRO A 77 -16.34 21.62 -1.25
N LYS A 78 -16.05 20.68 -2.16
CA LYS A 78 -17.03 20.08 -3.08
C LYS A 78 -17.80 18.91 -2.45
N LEU A 79 -17.29 18.33 -1.36
CA LEU A 79 -17.89 17.17 -0.71
C LEU A 79 -18.87 17.54 0.42
N ILE A 80 -18.79 18.75 0.97
CA ILE A 80 -19.70 19.20 2.04
C ILE A 80 -21.15 19.17 1.56
N GLY A 81 -22.03 18.58 2.36
CA GLY A 81 -23.46 18.44 2.08
C GLY A 81 -23.82 17.21 1.25
N LEU A 82 -22.85 16.46 0.72
CA LEU A 82 -23.10 15.24 -0.04
C LEU A 82 -23.35 14.03 0.88
N ASP A 83 -24.04 13.01 0.36
CA ASP A 83 -24.28 11.75 1.07
C ASP A 83 -23.07 10.81 0.89
N PRO A 84 -22.30 10.52 1.96
CA PRO A 84 -21.09 9.69 1.87
C PRO A 84 -21.36 8.23 1.50
N ARG A 85 -22.62 7.76 1.54
CA ARG A 85 -22.97 6.38 1.13
C ARG A 85 -23.01 6.24 -0.39
N ARG A 86 -23.12 7.34 -1.13
CA ARG A 86 -23.13 7.35 -2.60
C ARG A 86 -21.70 7.36 -3.13
N VAL A 87 -20.91 6.35 -2.78
CA VAL A 87 -19.46 6.28 -3.01
C VAL A 87 -19.06 6.56 -4.47
N ASP A 88 -19.79 6.05 -5.46
CA ASP A 88 -19.54 6.37 -6.87
C ASP A 88 -19.79 7.85 -7.18
N ARG A 89 -20.84 8.46 -6.61
CA ARG A 89 -21.14 9.89 -6.83
C ARG A 89 -20.14 10.79 -6.10
N ILE A 90 -19.61 10.34 -4.97
CA ILE A 90 -18.50 11.03 -4.30
C ILE A 90 -17.26 11.01 -5.20
N ASN A 91 -16.90 9.86 -5.76
CA ASN A 91 -15.77 9.75 -6.68
C ASN A 91 -15.95 10.61 -7.93
N ASP A 92 -17.13 10.61 -8.56
CA ASP A 92 -17.43 11.52 -9.68
C ASP A 92 -17.16 13.00 -9.32
N VAL A 93 -17.61 13.45 -8.15
CA VAL A 93 -17.37 14.83 -7.70
C VAL A 93 -15.89 15.09 -7.45
N MET A 94 -15.15 14.11 -6.91
CA MET A 94 -13.70 14.24 -6.74
C MET A 94 -12.97 14.30 -8.08
N ASP A 95 -13.42 13.54 -9.08
CA ASP A 95 -12.85 13.52 -10.43
C ASP A 95 -13.10 14.84 -11.17
N ASP A 96 -14.31 15.40 -11.06
CA ASP A 96 -14.65 16.72 -11.60
C ASP A 96 -13.89 17.85 -10.90
N ALA A 97 -13.62 17.71 -9.59
CA ALA A 97 -12.90 18.70 -8.81
C ALA A 97 -11.39 18.72 -9.07
N LEU A 98 -10.78 17.54 -9.22
CA LEU A 98 -9.34 17.40 -9.37
C LEU A 98 -8.97 16.16 -10.20
N MET A 99 -8.37 16.38 -11.37
CA MET A 99 -7.89 15.30 -12.23
C MET A 99 -6.70 14.55 -11.59
N GLY A 100 -6.69 13.22 -11.69
CA GLY A 100 -5.65 12.37 -11.09
C GLY A 100 -5.72 12.37 -9.56
N HIS A 101 -4.57 12.49 -8.89
CA HIS A 101 -4.45 12.64 -7.44
C HIS A 101 -5.17 11.55 -6.64
N GLU A 102 -5.10 10.29 -7.12
CA GLU A 102 -5.72 9.13 -6.48
C GLU A 102 -5.25 8.98 -5.03
N HIS A 103 -3.99 9.37 -4.75
CA HIS A 103 -3.43 9.40 -3.41
C HIS A 103 -4.14 10.37 -2.44
N ALA A 104 -4.72 11.48 -2.92
CA ALA A 104 -5.55 12.36 -2.11
C ALA A 104 -6.97 11.81 -1.95
N LYS A 105 -7.54 11.30 -3.05
CA LYS A 105 -8.91 10.77 -3.11
C LYS A 105 -9.10 9.53 -2.24
N ALA A 106 -8.08 8.66 -2.16
CA ALA A 106 -8.15 7.40 -1.41
C ALA A 106 -8.55 7.58 0.06
N ALA A 107 -7.99 8.58 0.76
CA ALA A 107 -8.33 8.80 2.18
C ALA A 107 -9.79 9.27 2.36
N LEU A 108 -10.32 10.04 1.40
CA LEU A 108 -11.70 10.51 1.41
C LEU A 108 -12.68 9.37 1.08
N ASP A 109 -12.36 8.55 0.09
CA ASP A 109 -13.15 7.39 -0.31
C ASP A 109 -13.28 6.37 0.82
N VAL A 110 -12.14 5.98 1.44
CA VAL A 110 -12.15 5.02 2.55
C VAL A 110 -12.95 5.54 3.74
N ALA A 111 -12.86 6.84 4.07
CA ALA A 111 -13.67 7.45 5.12
C ALA A 111 -15.18 7.40 4.80
N CYS A 112 -15.56 7.54 3.52
CA CYS A 112 -16.94 7.38 3.07
C CYS A 112 -17.42 5.92 3.22
N TRP A 113 -16.59 4.94 2.85
CA TRP A 113 -16.88 3.52 3.07
C TRP A 113 -17.03 3.15 4.55
N ASP A 114 -16.20 3.71 5.43
CA ASP A 114 -16.32 3.51 6.89
C ASP A 114 -17.66 4.05 7.42
N ILE A 115 -18.08 5.24 6.98
CA ILE A 115 -19.44 5.77 7.28
C ILE A 115 -20.51 4.86 6.71
N PHE A 116 -20.35 4.36 5.48
CA PHE A 116 -21.36 3.52 4.85
C PHE A 116 -21.57 2.22 5.63
N GLY A 117 -20.48 1.56 6.03
CA GLY A 117 -20.51 0.41 6.94
C GLY A 117 -21.21 0.72 8.26
N LYS A 118 -20.81 1.80 8.94
CA LYS A 118 -21.45 2.23 10.21
C LYS A 118 -22.92 2.57 10.06
N SER A 119 -23.33 3.20 8.96
CA SER A 119 -24.71 3.59 8.69
C SER A 119 -25.64 2.40 8.42
N THR A 120 -25.07 1.26 7.98
CA THR A 120 -25.80 0.03 7.67
C THR A 120 -25.61 -1.06 8.74
N GLY A 121 -24.67 -0.88 9.66
CA GLY A 121 -24.29 -1.90 10.64
C GLY A 121 -23.53 -3.07 10.03
N LEU A 122 -22.99 -2.92 8.81
CA LEU A 122 -22.28 -3.97 8.09
C LEU A 122 -20.77 -3.70 8.01
N PRO A 123 -19.92 -4.74 8.06
CA PRO A 123 -18.53 -4.62 7.66
C PRO A 123 -18.41 -4.17 6.19
N VAL A 124 -17.40 -3.36 5.87
CA VAL A 124 -17.18 -2.84 4.51
C VAL A 124 -17.07 -3.95 3.46
N CYS A 125 -16.44 -5.08 3.79
CA CYS A 125 -16.35 -6.21 2.85
C CYS A 125 -17.71 -6.82 2.48
N GLU A 126 -18.70 -6.77 3.36
CA GLU A 126 -20.07 -7.22 3.03
C GLU A 126 -20.74 -6.26 2.06
N LEU A 127 -20.45 -4.96 2.16
CA LEU A 127 -20.92 -3.95 1.22
C LEU A 127 -20.20 -4.02 -0.14
N LEU A 128 -18.96 -4.49 -0.17
CA LEU A 128 -18.15 -4.69 -1.39
C LEU A 128 -18.49 -5.99 -2.14
N GLY A 129 -19.54 -6.72 -1.74
CA GLY A 129 -20.00 -7.92 -2.44
C GLY A 129 -19.95 -9.21 -1.61
N GLY A 130 -19.57 -9.11 -0.34
CA GLY A 130 -19.57 -10.26 0.59
C GLY A 130 -18.18 -10.76 0.91
N ARG A 131 -17.98 -11.23 2.14
CA ARG A 131 -16.72 -11.89 2.54
C ARG A 131 -16.55 -13.24 1.83
N THR A 132 -15.29 -13.65 1.68
CA THR A 132 -14.96 -15.04 1.36
C THR A 132 -14.79 -15.87 2.65
N ASP A 133 -14.73 -17.19 2.49
CA ASP A 133 -14.46 -18.14 3.58
C ASP A 133 -12.95 -18.42 3.78
N MET A 134 -12.10 -17.74 3.01
CA MET A 134 -10.65 -17.93 3.04
C MET A 134 -9.98 -16.90 3.95
N LYS A 135 -8.97 -17.34 4.70
CA LYS A 135 -8.07 -16.42 5.40
C LYS A 135 -7.19 -15.68 4.39
N LEU A 136 -6.82 -14.44 4.70
CA LEU A 136 -5.92 -13.64 3.88
C LEU A 136 -4.46 -13.96 4.24
N PRO A 137 -3.68 -14.59 3.33
CA PRO A 137 -2.26 -14.76 3.54
C PRO A 137 -1.52 -13.41 3.59
N ILE A 138 -0.48 -13.31 4.42
CA ILE A 138 0.36 -12.12 4.54
C ILE A 138 1.70 -12.34 3.83
N ILE A 139 2.09 -11.39 3.00
CA ILE A 139 3.41 -11.30 2.38
C ILE A 139 4.33 -10.42 3.23
N THR A 140 5.55 -10.88 3.49
CA THR A 140 6.60 -10.04 4.08
C THR A 140 7.38 -9.32 2.99
N SER A 141 7.90 -8.15 3.31
CA SER A 141 8.88 -7.45 2.49
C SER A 141 10.29 -7.75 3.00
N LEU A 142 11.08 -8.49 2.22
CA LEU A 142 12.48 -8.76 2.54
C LEU A 142 13.31 -7.53 2.15
N VAL A 143 13.83 -6.82 3.16
CA VAL A 143 14.73 -5.67 2.92
C VAL A 143 15.97 -6.12 2.17
N VAL A 144 16.56 -5.22 1.39
CA VAL A 144 17.75 -5.53 0.60
C VAL A 144 18.93 -5.83 1.53
N LYS A 145 19.45 -7.07 1.47
CA LYS A 145 20.67 -7.51 2.16
C LYS A 145 21.71 -8.04 1.17
N ARG A 146 22.88 -8.47 1.65
CA ARG A 146 23.84 -9.20 0.79
C ARG A 146 23.26 -10.57 0.42
N PRO A 147 23.60 -11.15 -0.74
CA PRO A 147 23.08 -12.46 -1.15
C PRO A 147 23.16 -13.54 -0.07
N GLY A 148 24.32 -13.69 0.59
CA GLY A 148 24.54 -14.69 1.64
C GLY A 148 23.69 -14.51 2.91
N GLU A 149 23.00 -13.38 3.06
CA GLU A 149 22.12 -13.10 4.21
C GLU A 149 20.64 -13.34 3.88
N MET A 150 20.28 -13.45 2.59
CA MET A 150 18.88 -13.54 2.16
C MET A 150 18.21 -14.83 2.64
N ARG A 151 18.93 -15.96 2.59
CA ARG A 151 18.44 -17.25 3.07
C ARG A 151 18.03 -17.20 4.55
N THR A 152 18.90 -16.66 5.40
CA THR A 152 18.62 -16.48 6.83
C THR A 152 17.45 -15.53 7.04
N HIS A 153 17.38 -14.44 6.26
CA HIS A 153 16.29 -13.47 6.38
C HIS A 153 14.91 -14.07 6.03
N VAL A 154 14.85 -14.96 5.03
CA VAL A 154 13.64 -15.73 4.72
C VAL A 154 13.28 -16.63 5.89
N GLU A 155 14.25 -17.35 6.46
CA GLU A 155 14.02 -18.25 7.60
C GLU A 155 13.49 -17.50 8.84
N GLU A 156 13.99 -16.29 9.12
CA GLU A 156 13.49 -15.43 10.22
C GLU A 156 11.98 -15.16 10.11
N TYR A 157 11.49 -14.84 8.91
CA TYR A 157 10.06 -14.59 8.68
C TYR A 157 9.25 -15.88 8.59
N ARG A 158 9.84 -16.96 8.06
CA ARG A 158 9.23 -18.27 8.04
C ARG A 158 8.91 -18.78 9.45
N GLN A 159 9.81 -18.55 10.41
CA GLN A 159 9.61 -18.87 11.82
C GLN A 159 8.49 -18.05 12.48
N LYS A 160 8.21 -16.85 11.95
CA LYS A 160 7.07 -16.02 12.35
C LYS A 160 5.75 -16.42 11.68
N GLY A 161 5.75 -17.46 10.85
CA GLY A 161 4.56 -17.99 10.19
C GLY A 161 4.28 -17.42 8.79
N PHE A 162 5.17 -16.59 8.24
CA PHE A 162 5.02 -16.08 6.88
C PHE A 162 5.21 -17.19 5.84
N ARG A 163 4.46 -17.06 4.75
CA ARG A 163 4.54 -17.93 3.57
C ARG A 163 4.70 -17.17 2.25
N GLY A 164 4.38 -15.87 2.26
CA GLY A 164 4.66 -14.97 1.15
C GLY A 164 5.91 -14.16 1.39
N PHE A 165 6.78 -14.07 0.39
CA PHE A 165 8.04 -13.34 0.46
C PHE A 165 8.20 -12.42 -0.75
N SER A 166 8.31 -11.11 -0.53
CA SER A 166 8.70 -10.14 -1.57
C SER A 166 10.20 -9.87 -1.46
N VAL A 167 10.98 -10.42 -2.40
CA VAL A 167 12.42 -10.20 -2.54
C VAL A 167 12.63 -8.88 -3.28
N LYS A 168 13.17 -7.87 -2.59
CA LYS A 168 13.47 -6.57 -3.21
C LYS A 168 14.76 -6.64 -4.04
N VAL A 169 14.66 -6.26 -5.31
CA VAL A 169 15.75 -6.16 -6.29
C VAL A 169 15.71 -4.77 -6.96
N GLY A 170 16.38 -4.58 -8.09
CA GLY A 170 16.42 -3.30 -8.80
C GLY A 170 17.73 -2.55 -8.63
N GLY A 171 18.81 -3.28 -8.35
CA GLY A 171 20.19 -2.81 -8.39
C GLY A 171 20.96 -3.54 -9.50
N GLU A 172 22.15 -4.04 -9.17
CA GLU A 172 23.01 -4.72 -10.14
C GLU A 172 22.54 -6.14 -10.45
N ALA A 173 22.35 -6.45 -11.74
CA ALA A 173 21.81 -7.73 -12.21
C ALA A 173 22.49 -8.99 -11.63
N VAL A 174 23.82 -8.99 -11.49
CA VAL A 174 24.57 -10.12 -10.92
C VAL A 174 24.28 -10.30 -9.44
N VAL A 175 24.24 -9.20 -8.69
CA VAL A 175 23.98 -9.23 -7.25
C VAL A 175 22.53 -9.61 -6.97
N ASP A 176 21.60 -9.07 -7.77
CA ASP A 176 20.17 -9.38 -7.64
C ASP A 176 19.86 -10.83 -8.01
N ALA A 177 20.48 -11.38 -9.08
CA ALA A 177 20.36 -12.81 -9.39
C ALA A 177 20.84 -13.68 -8.22
N ALA A 178 21.98 -13.35 -7.61
CA ALA A 178 22.49 -14.06 -6.45
C ALA A 178 21.57 -13.94 -5.22
N ARG A 179 20.93 -12.77 -5.00
CA ARG A 179 19.94 -12.58 -3.92
C ARG A 179 18.72 -13.47 -4.11
N ILE A 180 18.18 -13.54 -5.32
CA ILE A 180 17.01 -14.36 -5.65
C ILE A 180 17.33 -15.83 -5.38
N VAL A 181 18.48 -16.32 -5.89
CA VAL A 181 18.93 -17.71 -5.68
C VAL A 181 19.05 -18.05 -4.20
N GLU A 182 19.70 -17.20 -3.41
CA GLU A 182 19.87 -17.47 -1.98
C GLU A 182 18.56 -17.35 -1.19
N ALA A 183 17.67 -16.41 -1.55
CA ALA A 183 16.36 -16.28 -0.91
C ALA A 183 15.48 -17.52 -1.13
N MET A 184 15.53 -18.11 -2.32
CA MET A 184 14.66 -19.23 -2.72
C MET A 184 15.27 -20.61 -2.52
N LYS A 185 16.50 -20.69 -2.00
CA LYS A 185 17.28 -21.94 -1.86
C LYS A 185 16.57 -23.05 -1.09
N ASP A 186 15.76 -22.67 -0.09
CA ASP A 186 14.95 -23.58 0.74
C ASP A 186 13.43 -23.32 0.57
N LYS A 187 13.00 -22.86 -0.62
CA LYS A 187 11.57 -22.61 -0.87
C LYS A 187 10.75 -23.87 -0.58
N LYS A 188 9.67 -23.71 0.19
CA LYS A 188 8.72 -24.79 0.49
C LYS A 188 7.54 -24.79 -0.49
N PRO A 189 6.84 -25.92 -0.68
CA PRO A 189 5.70 -26.00 -1.59
C PRO A 189 4.52 -25.07 -1.25
N ASP A 190 4.37 -24.70 0.03
CA ASP A 190 3.32 -23.80 0.52
C ASP A 190 3.75 -22.32 0.54
N GLU A 191 4.90 -21.99 -0.04
CA GLU A 191 5.46 -20.63 -0.07
C GLU A 191 5.38 -20.03 -1.48
N TRP A 192 5.07 -18.73 -1.56
CA TRP A 192 5.12 -17.96 -2.80
C TRP A 192 6.10 -16.79 -2.68
N PHE A 193 6.78 -16.51 -3.78
CA PHE A 193 7.80 -15.49 -3.87
C PHE A 193 7.43 -14.49 -4.96
N VAL A 194 7.67 -13.22 -4.68
CA VAL A 194 7.58 -12.12 -5.65
C VAL A 194 8.95 -11.48 -5.73
N VAL A 195 9.49 -11.31 -6.93
CA VAL A 195 10.74 -10.57 -7.17
C VAL A 195 10.38 -9.16 -7.58
N ASP A 196 10.45 -8.24 -6.63
CA ASP A 196 10.00 -6.86 -6.82
C ASP A 196 11.19 -5.92 -7.07
N ALA A 197 11.31 -5.46 -8.31
CA ALA A 197 12.32 -4.51 -8.74
C ALA A 197 11.95 -3.04 -8.49
N ASN A 198 10.69 -2.74 -8.13
CA ASN A 198 10.16 -1.40 -7.97
C ASN A 198 10.48 -0.45 -9.14
N GLY A 199 10.45 -0.96 -10.37
CA GLY A 199 10.81 -0.20 -11.58
C GLY A 199 12.30 0.15 -11.72
N GLY A 200 13.17 -0.40 -10.87
CA GLY A 200 14.60 -0.06 -10.83
C GLY A 200 15.47 -0.72 -11.90
N LEU A 201 14.97 -1.72 -12.63
CA LEU A 201 15.72 -2.38 -13.70
C LEU A 201 15.39 -1.78 -15.06
N THR A 202 16.44 -1.53 -15.85
CA THR A 202 16.28 -1.35 -17.28
C THR A 202 15.88 -2.68 -17.94
N VAL A 203 15.37 -2.63 -19.18
CA VAL A 203 15.09 -3.85 -19.95
C VAL A 203 16.35 -4.70 -20.11
N GLU A 204 17.51 -4.07 -20.35
CA GLU A 204 18.78 -4.78 -20.46
C GLU A 204 19.15 -5.51 -19.16
N ASP A 205 19.09 -4.82 -18.02
CA ASP A 205 19.46 -5.40 -16.73
C ASP A 205 18.47 -6.48 -16.30
N ALA A 206 17.18 -6.32 -16.57
CA ALA A 206 16.18 -7.35 -16.34
C ALA A 206 16.49 -8.61 -17.15
N LEU A 207 16.77 -8.48 -18.45
CA LEU A 207 17.12 -9.62 -19.30
C LEU A 207 18.46 -10.27 -18.90
N ARG A 208 19.44 -9.49 -18.46
CA ARG A 208 20.71 -10.01 -17.94
C ARG A 208 20.50 -10.78 -16.64
N MET A 209 19.75 -10.21 -15.69
CA MET A 209 19.43 -10.85 -14.41
C MET A 209 18.72 -12.19 -14.64
N LEU A 210 17.68 -12.21 -15.47
CA LEU A 210 16.92 -13.43 -15.77
C LEU A 210 17.79 -14.54 -16.38
N ARG A 211 18.74 -14.19 -17.27
CA ARG A 211 19.69 -15.16 -17.85
C ARG A 211 20.71 -15.72 -16.86
N LEU A 212 20.94 -15.03 -15.75
CA LEU A 212 21.86 -15.49 -14.69
C LEU A 212 21.17 -16.41 -13.68
N LEU A 213 19.83 -16.47 -13.68
CA LEU A 213 19.09 -17.33 -12.78
C LEU A 213 19.16 -18.80 -13.25
N PRO A 214 19.31 -19.76 -12.32
CA PRO A 214 19.16 -21.17 -12.64
C PRO A 214 17.71 -21.52 -12.98
N GLU A 215 17.54 -22.59 -13.74
CA GLU A 215 16.20 -23.16 -14.00
C GLU A 215 15.53 -23.63 -12.70
N GLY A 216 14.19 -23.68 -12.69
CA GLY A 216 13.40 -24.22 -11.58
C GLY A 216 13.07 -23.24 -10.45
N LEU A 217 13.48 -21.97 -10.55
CA LEU A 217 13.02 -20.93 -9.65
C LEU A 217 11.60 -20.47 -10.04
N ASP A 218 10.65 -20.67 -9.12
CA ASP A 218 9.24 -20.29 -9.29
C ASP A 218 8.92 -19.03 -8.46
N PHE A 219 8.78 -17.90 -9.14
CA PHE A 219 8.42 -16.61 -8.55
C PHE A 219 7.55 -15.80 -9.51
N TYR A 220 6.83 -14.83 -8.96
CA TYR A 220 6.10 -13.80 -9.70
C TYR A 220 6.93 -12.54 -9.89
#